data_AF-A0A1Z9KDY0-F1
#
_entry.id   AF-A0A1Z9KDY0-F1
#
_cell.length_a   1.000
_cell.length_b   1.000
_cell.length_c   1.000
_cell.angle_alpha   90.00
_cell.angle_beta   90.00
_cell.angle_gamma   90.00
#
_symmetry.space_group_name_H-M   'P 1'
#
loop_
_entity.id
_entity.type
_entity.pdbx_description
1 polymer ?
#
loop_
_entity_poly.entity_id
_entity_poly.type
_entity_poly.pdbx_seq_one_letter_code
_entity_poly.pdbx_strand_id
1 'polypeptide(L)'
;MAIHPVVRLHPETQRRALYINQHFTRRIVELSPEESEAVLEYLIGWISHPKFSVRYRWRPGTVCMWDNRCTQHMVLNDFTGERVIQRVTVTGDKVFGVKGKKYKPALNSDRLSAQSRHDRQLFMHLKNEDSSS
;
A
#
# COMPACT_ATOMS: atom_id res chain seq x y z
N MET A 1 5.29 -8.97 -8.60
CA MET A 1 5.42 -7.83 -7.66
C MET A 1 5.04 -6.57 -8.42
N ALA A 2 4.60 -5.51 -7.73
CA ALA A 2 4.36 -4.21 -8.33
C ALA A 2 4.98 -3.12 -7.45
N ILE A 3 5.54 -2.09 -8.06
CA ILE A 3 6.05 -0.90 -7.38
C ILE A 3 5.05 0.24 -7.59
N HIS A 4 4.62 0.83 -6.48
CA HIS A 4 3.69 1.95 -6.46
C HIS A 4 4.25 3.09 -5.61
N PRO A 5 3.87 4.36 -5.88
CA PRO A 5 4.31 5.47 -5.06
C PRO A 5 3.71 5.37 -3.65
N VAL A 6 4.50 5.69 -2.62
CA VAL A 6 4.03 5.79 -1.23
C VAL A 6 2.94 6.87 -1.08
N VAL A 7 3.03 7.94 -1.86
CA VAL A 7 2.02 9.00 -1.93
C VAL A 7 1.50 9.08 -3.35
N ARG A 8 0.22 8.76 -3.54
CA ARG A 8 -0.45 8.96 -4.83
C ARG A 8 -1.12 10.33 -4.91
N LEU A 9 -1.31 10.81 -6.13
CA LEU A 9 -2.28 11.86 -6.44
C LEU A 9 -3.63 11.23 -6.79
N HIS A 10 -4.69 11.77 -6.22
CA HIS A 10 -6.04 11.39 -6.58
C HIS A 10 -6.36 11.96 -7.98
N PRO A 11 -6.80 11.13 -8.95
CA PRO A 11 -6.92 11.56 -10.35
C PRO A 11 -7.93 12.70 -10.54
N GLU A 12 -9.03 12.70 -9.79
CA GLU A 12 -10.05 13.75 -9.88
C GLU A 12 -9.73 14.95 -8.99
N THR A 13 -9.54 14.73 -7.68
CA THR A 13 -9.37 15.83 -6.71
C THR A 13 -7.95 16.40 -6.64
N GLN A 14 -6.95 15.76 -7.26
CA GLN A 14 -5.53 16.11 -7.17
C GLN A 14 -4.96 16.14 -5.73
N ARG A 15 -5.72 15.65 -4.75
CA ARG A 15 -5.27 15.54 -3.36
C ARG A 15 -4.23 14.44 -3.22
N ARG A 16 -3.29 14.65 -2.31
CA ARG A 16 -2.29 13.65 -1.92
C ARG A 16 -2.93 12.64 -0.96
N ALA A 17 -2.71 11.36 -1.21
CA ALA A 17 -3.14 10.27 -0.33
C ALA A 17 -1.99 9.28 -0.14
N LEU A 18 -1.85 8.78 1.10
CA LEU A 18 -0.94 7.68 1.37
C LEU A 18 -1.47 6.42 0.68
N TYR A 19 -0.64 5.82 -0.17
CA TYR A 19 -0.93 4.62 -0.95
C TYR A 19 -0.03 3.47 -0.48
N ILE A 20 -0.16 3.19 0.82
CA ILE A 20 0.49 2.09 1.51
C ILE A 20 -0.58 1.34 2.29
N ASN A 21 -0.35 0.10 2.70
CA ASN A 21 -1.19 -0.59 3.67
C ASN A 21 -0.39 -1.68 4.39
N GLN A 22 -0.89 -2.09 5.56
CA GLN A 22 -0.22 -3.07 6.42
C GLN A 22 -0.10 -4.47 5.81
N HIS A 23 -1.03 -4.86 4.94
CA HIS A 23 -1.11 -6.25 4.45
C HIS A 23 -0.28 -6.52 3.19
N PHE A 24 -0.14 -5.52 2.31
CA PHE A 24 0.42 -5.65 0.98
C PHE A 24 1.70 -4.85 0.78
N THR A 25 1.89 -3.72 1.49
CA THR A 25 3.13 -2.95 1.38
C THR A 25 4.25 -3.68 2.13
N ARG A 26 5.33 -3.98 1.41
CA ARG A 26 6.48 -4.73 1.96
C ARG A 26 7.71 -3.88 2.18
N ARG A 27 7.91 -2.87 1.35
CA ARG A 27 9.13 -2.05 1.36
C ARG A 27 8.93 -0.71 0.63
N ILE A 28 9.63 0.31 1.11
CA ILE A 28 9.95 1.53 0.36
C ILE A 28 11.28 1.29 -0.34
N VAL A 29 11.25 1.15 -1.66
CA VAL A 29 12.37 0.57 -2.42
C VAL A 29 13.63 1.43 -2.39
N GLU A 30 13.47 2.73 -2.14
CA GLU A 30 14.54 3.72 -2.04
C GLU A 30 15.24 3.77 -0.67
N LEU A 31 14.80 2.96 0.30
CA LEU A 31 15.35 2.90 1.66
C LEU A 31 15.98 1.53 1.97
N SER A 32 16.91 1.50 2.94
CA SER A 32 17.41 0.23 3.49
C SER A 32 16.24 -0.58 4.08
N PRO A 33 16.40 -1.91 4.28
CA PRO A 33 15.35 -2.71 4.92
C PRO A 33 14.91 -2.13 6.27
N GLU A 34 15.85 -1.73 7.11
CA GLU A 34 15.62 -1.21 8.47
C GLU A 34 14.96 0.17 8.44
N GLU A 35 15.45 1.07 7.57
CA GLU A 35 14.84 2.39 7.37
C GLU A 35 13.42 2.27 6.82
N SER A 36 13.22 1.38 5.85
CA SER A 36 11.92 1.12 5.26
C SER A 36 10.93 0.60 6.31
N GLU A 37 11.36 -0.32 7.18
CA GLU A 37 10.52 -0.87 8.23
C GLU A 37 10.09 0.23 9.21
N ALA A 38 11.02 1.01 9.73
CA ALA A 38 10.75 2.10 10.66
C ALA A 38 9.78 3.15 10.08
N VAL A 39 9.99 3.55 8.82
CA VAL A 39 9.11 4.55 8.16
C VAL A 39 7.73 3.96 7.89
N LEU A 40 7.64 2.72 7.41
CA LEU A 40 6.34 2.09 7.16
C LEU A 40 5.56 1.89 8.44
N GLU A 41 6.20 1.45 9.53
CA GLU A 41 5.56 1.30 10.84
C GLU A 41 4.97 2.63 11.31
N TYR A 42 5.76 3.71 11.24
CA TYR A 42 5.28 5.04 11.58
C TYR A 42 4.07 5.48 10.74
N LEU A 43 4.16 5.35 9.41
CA LEU A 43 3.09 5.78 8.51
C LEU A 43 1.82 4.93 8.67
N ILE A 44 1.95 3.62 8.87
CA ILE A 44 0.84 2.70 9.14
C ILE A 44 0.18 3.03 10.49
N GLY A 45 0.99 3.30 11.52
CA GLY A 45 0.50 3.78 12.82
C GLY A 45 -0.27 5.09 12.70
N TRP A 46 0.22 6.03 11.90
CA TRP A 46 -0.45 7.30 11.66
C TRP A 46 -1.83 7.14 10.99
N ILE A 47 -1.90 6.39 9.88
CA ILE A 47 -3.17 6.22 9.14
C ILE A 47 -4.21 5.41 9.90
N SER A 48 -3.80 4.57 10.86
CA SER A 48 -4.71 3.75 11.67
C SER A 48 -5.32 4.50 12.86
N HIS A 49 -4.89 5.74 13.11
CA HIS A 49 -5.39 6.54 14.22
C HIS A 49 -6.92 6.75 14.11
N PRO A 50 -7.70 6.57 15.20
CA PRO A 50 -9.16 6.66 15.17
C PRO A 50 -9.76 7.96 14.59
N LYS A 51 -9.02 9.08 14.61
CA LYS A 51 -9.45 10.37 14.06
C LYS A 51 -9.64 10.34 12.53
N PHE A 52 -9.06 9.36 11.85
CA PHE A 52 -9.20 9.15 10.40
C PHE A 52 -10.22 8.07 10.06
N SER A 53 -10.87 7.48 11.07
CA SER A 53 -11.65 6.26 10.92
C SER A 53 -13.12 6.50 11.19
N VAL A 54 -13.97 5.83 10.41
CA VAL A 54 -15.39 5.67 10.69
C VAL A 54 -15.65 4.19 10.93
N ARG A 55 -16.27 3.87 12.07
CA ARG A 55 -16.75 2.51 12.37
C ARG A 55 -18.24 2.46 12.14
N TYR A 56 -18.67 1.56 11.26
CA TYR A 56 -20.08 1.39 10.93
C TYR A 56 -20.62 0.05 11.41
N ARG A 57 -21.81 0.06 12.02
CA ARG A 57 -22.54 -1.14 12.43
C ARG A 57 -23.58 -1.50 11.36
N TRP A 58 -23.31 -2.56 10.62
CA TRP A 58 -24.18 -3.05 9.54
C TRP A 58 -25.60 -3.37 10.01
N ARG A 59 -26.58 -3.05 9.17
CA ARG A 59 -28.00 -3.42 9.32
C ARG A 59 -28.54 -3.92 7.98
N PRO A 60 -29.62 -4.72 7.98
CA PRO A 60 -30.30 -5.10 6.74
C PRO A 60 -30.65 -3.87 5.90
N GLY A 61 -30.38 -3.92 4.59
CA GLY A 61 -30.62 -2.82 3.66
C GLY A 61 -29.54 -1.74 3.61
N THR A 62 -28.50 -1.78 4.46
CA THR A 62 -27.38 -0.83 4.35
C THR A 62 -26.61 -1.06 3.05
N VAL A 63 -26.35 0.04 2.32
CA VAL A 63 -25.35 0.10 1.25
C VAL A 63 -24.24 1.05 1.70
N CYS A 64 -22.98 0.61 1.52
CA CYS A 64 -21.80 1.44 1.75
C CYS A 64 -21.03 1.58 0.44
N MET A 65 -20.55 2.78 0.17
CA MET A 65 -19.63 3.08 -0.92
C MET A 65 -18.44 3.83 -0.33
N TRP A 66 -17.25 3.49 -0.77
CA TRP A 66 -16.02 4.17 -0.38
C TRP A 66 -15.11 4.35 -1.59
N ASP A 67 -14.28 5.39 -1.55
CA ASP A 67 -13.27 5.61 -2.57
C ASP A 67 -11.98 4.85 -2.23
N ASN A 68 -11.80 3.71 -2.90
CA ASN A 68 -10.63 2.84 -2.69
C ASN A 68 -9.29 3.49 -3.08
N ARG A 69 -9.30 4.69 -3.71
CA ARG A 69 -8.10 5.46 -4.05
C ARG A 69 -7.55 6.22 -2.85
N CYS A 70 -8.34 6.47 -1.79
CA CYS A 70 -7.92 7.25 -0.64
C CYS A 70 -8.35 6.69 0.73
N THR A 71 -8.98 5.51 0.76
CA THR A 71 -9.40 4.85 2.00
C THR A 71 -8.75 3.50 2.20
N GLN A 72 -8.58 3.10 3.45
CA GLN A 72 -8.39 1.71 3.85
C GLN A 72 -9.58 1.23 4.66
N HIS A 73 -9.81 -0.07 4.68
CA HIS A 73 -10.91 -0.66 5.44
C HIS A 73 -10.44 -1.94 6.12
N MET A 74 -11.07 -2.24 7.25
CA MET A 74 -10.82 -3.43 8.04
C MET A 74 -12.17 -4.06 8.39
N VAL A 75 -12.23 -5.38 8.29
CA VAL A 75 -13.35 -6.16 8.83
C VAL A 75 -13.02 -6.53 10.26
N LEU A 76 -13.84 -6.05 11.20
CA LEU A 76 -13.78 -6.51 12.58
C LEU A 76 -14.50 -7.86 12.69
N ASN A 77 -13.85 -8.80 13.38
CA ASN A 77 -14.40 -10.12 13.71
C ASN A 77 -14.97 -10.11 15.14
N ASP A 78 -15.85 -9.16 15.42
CA ASP A 78 -16.43 -8.86 16.74
C ASP A 78 -17.91 -9.26 16.84
N PHE A 79 -18.31 -10.32 16.12
CA PHE A 79 -19.69 -10.80 16.05
C PHE A 79 -19.76 -12.33 16.11
N THR A 80 -20.94 -12.86 16.41
CA THR A 80 -21.24 -14.30 16.40
C THR A 80 -22.10 -14.64 15.19
N GLY A 81 -21.89 -15.82 14.62
CA GLY A 81 -22.61 -16.31 13.44
C GLY A 81 -22.00 -15.88 12.11
N GLU A 82 -22.77 -16.06 11.03
CA GLU A 82 -22.34 -15.76 9.67
C GLU A 82 -22.69 -14.32 9.27
N ARG A 83 -21.78 -13.65 8.55
CA ARG A 83 -22.02 -12.35 7.92
C ARG A 83 -21.65 -12.40 6.45
N VAL A 84 -22.66 -12.32 5.58
CA VAL A 84 -22.48 -12.26 4.13
C VAL A 84 -22.67 -10.83 3.62
N ILE A 85 -21.71 -10.32 2.85
CA ILE A 85 -21.78 -9.01 2.20
C ILE A 85 -21.48 -9.20 0.71
N GLN A 86 -22.33 -8.63 -0.15
CA GLN A 86 -22.08 -8.59 -1.58
C GLN A 86 -21.23 -7.35 -1.90
N ARG A 87 -20.14 -7.54 -2.65
CA ARG A 87 -19.22 -6.46 -3.04
C ARG A 87 -19.13 -6.35 -4.56
N VAL A 88 -19.36 -5.13 -5.04
CA VAL A 88 -19.05 -4.74 -6.41
C VAL A 88 -17.86 -3.77 -6.37
N THR A 89 -16.89 -4.00 -7.25
CA THR A 89 -15.72 -3.13 -7.38
C THR A 89 -15.73 -2.49 -8.76
N VAL A 90 -15.56 -1.17 -8.80
CA VAL A 90 -15.36 -0.42 -10.04
C VAL A 90 -13.87 -0.44 -10.38
N THR A 91 -13.53 -0.73 -11.63
CA THR A 91 -12.14 -0.74 -12.11
C THR A 91 -11.46 0.61 -11.88
N GLY A 92 -10.24 0.57 -11.33
CA GLY A 92 -9.44 1.74 -11.05
C GLY A 92 -8.59 2.22 -12.22
N ASP A 93 -7.85 3.30 -11.97
CA ASP A 93 -6.92 3.94 -12.90
C ASP A 93 -5.45 3.54 -12.64
N LYS A 94 -4.54 3.99 -13.51
CA LYS A 94 -3.10 3.88 -13.25
C LYS A 94 -2.71 4.81 -12.09
N VAL A 95 -1.96 4.27 -11.13
CA VAL A 95 -1.53 5.05 -9.96
C VAL A 95 -0.35 5.96 -10.32
N PHE A 96 -0.55 7.28 -10.15
CA PHE A 96 0.51 8.28 -10.30
C PHE A 96 0.92 8.86 -8.95
N GLY A 97 2.23 9.02 -8.76
CA GLY A 97 2.81 9.66 -7.58
C GLY A 97 2.85 11.18 -7.70
N VAL A 98 3.20 11.85 -6.60
CA VAL A 98 3.52 13.28 -6.62
C VAL A 98 4.76 13.51 -7.50
N LYS A 99 4.77 14.57 -8.32
CA LYS A 99 5.96 14.94 -9.10
C LYS A 99 7.12 15.24 -8.16
N GLY A 100 8.28 14.65 -8.41
CA GLY A 100 9.46 14.81 -7.57
C GLY A 100 10.67 14.08 -8.14
N LYS A 101 11.80 14.21 -7.44
CA LYS A 101 13.02 13.45 -7.76
C LYS A 101 12.73 11.96 -7.58
N LYS A 102 13.10 11.17 -8.59
CA LYS A 102 13.12 9.71 -8.48
C LYS A 102 14.47 9.32 -7.90
N TYR A 103 14.46 8.59 -6.80
CA TYR A 103 15.66 8.04 -6.18
C TYR A 103 15.87 6.61 -6.65
N LYS A 104 17.13 6.17 -6.68
CA LYS A 104 17.43 4.78 -7.04
C LYS A 104 17.03 3.88 -5.87
N PRO A 105 16.57 2.64 -6.16
CA PRO A 105 16.36 1.66 -5.11
C PRO A 105 17.63 1.44 -4.27
N ALA A 106 17.48 1.39 -2.95
CA ALA A 106 18.56 1.09 -2.02
C ALA A 106 18.78 -0.43 -1.94
N LEU A 107 19.44 -0.96 -2.97
CA LEU A 107 19.84 -2.36 -3.06
C LEU A 107 21.26 -2.52 -2.52
N ASN A 108 21.49 -3.55 -1.69
CA ASN A 108 22.84 -3.95 -1.34
C ASN A 108 23.46 -4.69 -2.53
N SER A 109 24.32 -4.01 -3.31
CA SER A 109 24.91 -4.51 -4.56
C SER A 109 25.99 -5.58 -4.37
N ASP A 110 26.57 -5.70 -3.16
CA ASP A 110 27.93 -6.22 -3.04
C ASP A 110 28.05 -7.73 -2.75
N ARG A 111 26.95 -8.45 -2.51
CA ARG A 111 26.87 -9.92 -2.60
C ARG A 111 25.50 -10.36 -2.12
N LEU A 112 24.88 -11.31 -2.83
CA LEU A 112 23.70 -12.02 -2.37
C LEU A 112 24.07 -12.88 -1.13
N SER A 113 24.14 -12.26 0.05
CA SER A 113 24.35 -12.94 1.33
C SER A 113 22.99 -13.36 1.94
N ALA A 114 23.00 -14.04 3.09
CA ALA A 114 21.75 -14.33 3.81
C ALA A 114 20.92 -13.07 4.15
N GLN A 115 21.57 -11.90 4.27
CA GLN A 115 20.92 -10.60 4.50
C GLN A 115 20.24 -10.05 3.23
N SER A 116 20.69 -10.45 2.03
CA SER A 116 20.06 -10.10 0.75
C SER A 116 18.72 -10.80 0.49
N ARG A 117 18.29 -11.72 1.38
CA ARG A 117 17.01 -12.45 1.22
C ARG A 117 15.82 -11.51 1.09
N HIS A 118 15.84 -10.37 1.79
CA HIS A 118 14.80 -9.34 1.72
C HIS A 118 14.80 -8.59 0.38
N ASP A 119 15.93 -8.58 -0.34
CA ASP A 119 16.12 -7.83 -1.59
C ASP A 119 15.89 -8.70 -2.83
N ARG A 120 15.92 -10.03 -2.69
CA ARG A 120 15.88 -10.96 -3.84
C ARG A 120 14.68 -10.73 -4.76
N GLN A 121 13.49 -10.54 -4.20
CA GLN A 121 12.28 -10.31 -5.01
C GLN A 121 12.33 -8.97 -5.75
N LEU A 122 12.84 -7.93 -5.08
CA LEU A 122 13.02 -6.61 -5.67
C LEU A 122 14.07 -6.65 -6.79
N PHE A 123 15.22 -7.27 -6.53
CA PHE A 123 16.28 -7.46 -7.50
C PHE A 123 15.79 -8.17 -8.77
N MET A 124 15.09 -9.30 -8.62
CA MET A 124 14.57 -10.06 -9.76
C MET A 124 13.54 -9.27 -10.56
N HIS A 125 12.69 -8.48 -9.90
CA HIS A 125 11.71 -7.64 -10.58
C HIS A 125 12.36 -6.53 -11.39
N LEU A 126 13.30 -5.78 -10.79
CA LEU A 126 14.01 -4.70 -11.48
C LEU A 126 14.81 -5.20 -12.67
N LYS A 127 15.52 -6.34 -12.51
CA LYS A 127 16.25 -6.97 -13.61
C LYS A 127 15.34 -7.35 -14.79
N ASN A 128 14.12 -7.83 -14.51
CA ASN A 128 13.16 -8.20 -15.55
C ASN A 128 12.56 -6.97 -16.25
N GLU A 129 12.36 -5.87 -15.54
CA GLU A 129 11.93 -4.61 -16.15
C GLU A 129 13.01 -4.05 -17.09
N ASP A 130 14.28 -4.03 -16.66
CA ASP A 130 15.40 -3.57 -17.48
C ASP A 130 15.59 -4.43 -18.75
N SER A 131 15.29 -5.73 -18.70
CA SER A 131 15.37 -6.62 -19.88
C SER A 131 14.20 -6.48 -20.86
N SER A 132 13.12 -5.81 -20.46
CA SER A 132 11.89 -5.65 -21.25
C SER A 132 11.77 -4.27 -21.91
N SER A 133 12.77 -3.41 -21.73
CA SER A 133 12.89 -2.04 -22.24
C SER A 133 14.06 -1.89 -23.18
#